data_AF-B2MVK0-F1
#
_entry.id   AF-B2MVK0-F1
#
_cell.length_a   1.000
_cell.length_b   1.000
_cell.length_c   1.000
_cell.angle_alpha   90.00
_cell.angle_beta   90.00
_cell.angle_gamma   90.00
#
_symmetry.space_group_name_H-M   'P 1'
#
loop_
_entity.id
_entity.type
_entity.pdbx_description
1 polymer ?
#
loop_
_entity_poly.entity_id
_entity_poly.type
_entity_poly.pdbx_seq_one_letter_code
_entity_poly.pdbx_strand_id
1 'polypeptide(L)'
;KEQDVYMGDMPLMTDNGTFIVNGTERVIVSQMHRSPGVFFDHDKGKTHSSGKLLFAARVIPYRGSWLDIEFDSKDIVYARIDRRRKLPATTLLMALGMDGEEILSTFYKTVTYTRDGDNWRIPYSAERFKGMKIISDLVDADTGEVVLEAGKKLTARAAKQLAEKGLKAIKATEDDLFGSYLAEDVVNYATGEIYLEAGDEIDEKVLKTLIDTGETEINVLDIDHVNIGAYIRNTLAVDKNESRQEALFDIYRVMRPGEPPTMDSAEAMFHSLFFDSERYDLSAVGRVKMNMRLDLDAEDTVRVLRKEDILAVVKMLVELRDGRGEIDDIDNLGNRRVRSVGELMENQYRVGLLRMERAIKERMSSIEIDTVMPQDLINAKPAAAAVREFFGSSQLSQFMDQTNPLSEITHKRRLSALGPGGLTRERAGFEVRDVHPTHYGRICPIETPEGPNIGLI
;
A
#
# COMPACT_ATOMS: atom_id res chain seq x y z
N LYS A 1 -14.11 36.81 23.68
CA LYS A 1 -15.08 36.55 24.78
C LYS A 1 -14.87 35.10 25.23
N GLU A 2 -14.92 34.81 26.52
CA GLU A 2 -14.70 33.47 27.08
C GLU A 2 -15.93 33.05 27.91
N GLN A 3 -16.35 31.80 27.80
CA GLN A 3 -17.54 31.28 28.47
C GLN A 3 -17.46 29.76 28.57
N ASP A 4 -17.85 29.19 29.71
CA ASP A 4 -18.05 27.76 29.87
C ASP A 4 -19.29 27.30 29.11
N VAL A 5 -19.12 26.32 28.22
CA VAL A 5 -20.21 25.76 27.39
C VAL A 5 -20.42 24.30 27.72
N TYR A 6 -21.69 23.94 27.95
CA TYR A 6 -22.09 22.56 28.20
C TYR A 6 -21.98 21.69 26.93
N MET A 7 -21.17 20.63 27.00
CA MET A 7 -20.84 19.75 25.86
C MET A 7 -21.58 18.41 25.86
N GLY A 8 -22.53 18.21 26.78
CA GLY A 8 -23.25 16.95 26.96
C GLY A 8 -22.70 16.08 28.08
N ASP A 9 -23.50 15.09 28.48
CA ASP A 9 -23.17 14.15 29.55
C ASP A 9 -22.23 13.04 29.05
N MET A 10 -21.24 12.69 29.86
CA MET A 10 -20.35 11.55 29.63
C MET A 10 -20.68 10.45 30.65
N PRO A 11 -21.02 9.21 30.22
CA PRO A 11 -21.18 8.09 31.14
C PRO A 11 -19.90 7.82 31.92
N LEU A 12 -20.02 7.75 33.25
CA LEU A 12 -18.90 7.41 34.14
C LEU A 12 -18.84 5.91 34.37
N MET A 13 -17.61 5.41 34.48
CA MET A 13 -17.36 4.03 34.85
C MET A 13 -17.59 3.86 36.36
N THR A 14 -18.29 2.78 36.74
CA THR A 14 -18.45 2.40 38.14
C THR A 14 -17.15 1.85 38.72
N ASP A 15 -17.07 1.72 40.05
CA ASP A 15 -15.92 1.09 40.73
C ASP A 15 -15.68 -0.37 40.30
N ASN A 16 -16.71 -1.01 39.71
CA ASN A 16 -16.65 -2.38 39.21
C ASN A 16 -16.26 -2.48 37.73
N GLY A 17 -15.95 -1.36 37.05
CA GLY A 17 -15.57 -1.38 35.64
C GLY A 17 -16.75 -1.54 34.67
N THR A 18 -17.93 -1.04 35.04
CA THR A 18 -19.18 -1.16 34.27
C THR A 18 -19.78 0.22 34.02
N PHE A 19 -20.81 0.30 33.18
CA PHE A 19 -21.51 1.54 32.86
C PHE A 19 -23.02 1.35 33.02
N ILE A 20 -23.72 2.38 33.50
CA ILE A 20 -25.19 2.38 33.58
C ILE A 20 -25.73 3.15 32.38
N VAL A 21 -26.39 2.44 31.46
CA VAL A 21 -26.99 3.02 30.25
C VAL A 21 -28.47 2.68 30.27
N ASN A 22 -29.33 3.71 30.29
CA ASN A 22 -30.79 3.56 30.36
C ASN A 22 -31.25 2.63 31.51
N GLY A 23 -30.60 2.71 32.67
CA GLY A 23 -30.93 1.90 33.85
C GLY A 23 -30.41 0.46 33.82
N THR A 24 -29.66 0.07 32.78
CA THR A 24 -29.08 -1.28 32.66
C THR A 24 -27.56 -1.24 32.77
N GLU A 25 -26.97 -2.22 33.45
CA GLU A 25 -25.53 -2.35 33.57
C GLU A 25 -24.93 -2.96 32.28
N ARG A 26 -23.91 -2.29 31.77
CA ARG A 26 -23.22 -2.63 30.53
C ARG A 26 -21.72 -2.72 30.73
N VAL A 27 -21.10 -3.58 29.94
CA VAL A 27 -19.65 -3.74 29.84
C VAL A 27 -19.22 -3.38 28.43
N ILE A 28 -18.12 -2.63 28.33
CA ILE A 28 -17.46 -2.36 27.05
C ILE A 28 -16.36 -3.39 26.86
N VAL A 29 -16.54 -4.30 25.91
CA VAL A 29 -15.56 -5.35 25.58
C VAL A 29 -14.37 -4.73 24.88
N SER A 30 -13.16 -5.13 25.28
CA SER A 30 -11.93 -4.65 24.65
C SER A 30 -11.81 -5.20 23.23
N GLN A 31 -11.45 -4.35 22.28
CA GLN A 31 -11.39 -4.74 20.87
C GLN A 31 -9.97 -5.12 20.46
N MET A 32 -9.81 -6.27 19.81
CA MET A 32 -8.57 -6.64 19.14
C MET A 32 -8.67 -6.30 17.66
N HIS A 33 -7.75 -5.48 17.16
CA HIS A 33 -7.71 -5.09 15.75
C HIS A 33 -6.27 -5.16 15.22
N ARG A 34 -6.10 -5.07 13.89
CA ARG A 34 -4.76 -5.01 13.30
C ARG A 34 -4.07 -3.72 13.72
N SER A 35 -2.81 -3.83 14.14
CA SER A 35 -2.01 -2.66 14.47
C SER A 35 -1.78 -1.81 13.22
N PRO A 36 -1.66 -0.48 13.36
CA PRO A 36 -1.26 0.37 12.25
C PRO A 36 0.12 -0.03 11.71
N GLY A 37 0.34 0.15 10.41
CA GLY A 37 1.60 -0.18 9.72
C GLY A 37 1.38 -0.70 8.30
N VAL A 38 2.45 -1.22 7.70
CA VAL A 38 2.42 -1.93 6.41
C VAL A 38 2.54 -3.43 6.65
N PHE A 39 1.82 -4.21 5.85
CA PHE A 39 1.84 -5.68 5.88
C PHE A 39 1.95 -6.24 4.48
N PHE A 40 2.79 -7.24 4.28
CA PHE A 40 2.96 -7.97 3.04
C PHE A 40 2.54 -9.42 3.23
N ASP A 41 1.71 -9.96 2.34
CA ASP A 41 1.22 -11.34 2.41
C ASP A 41 0.95 -11.89 1.00
N HIS A 42 0.69 -13.18 0.88
CA HIS A 42 0.20 -13.79 -0.34
C HIS A 42 -1.00 -14.71 -0.08
N ASP A 43 -1.83 -14.91 -1.09
CA ASP A 43 -3.07 -15.69 -1.00
C ASP A 43 -2.89 -17.22 -0.82
N LYS A 44 -1.67 -17.67 -0.56
CA LYS A 44 -1.23 -19.08 -0.53
C LYS A 44 -1.71 -19.90 -1.75
N GLY A 45 -1.87 -19.25 -2.91
CA GLY A 45 -2.31 -19.87 -4.16
C GLY A 45 -3.79 -20.27 -4.16
N LYS A 46 -4.60 -19.76 -3.23
CA LYS A 46 -6.02 -20.12 -3.09
C LYS A 46 -6.93 -19.38 -4.08
N THR A 47 -6.52 -18.20 -4.58
CA THR A 47 -7.40 -17.33 -5.38
C THR A 47 -7.44 -17.72 -6.84
N HIS A 48 -6.32 -18.21 -7.39
CA HIS A 48 -6.22 -18.55 -8.80
C HIS A 48 -5.99 -20.06 -9.00
N SER A 49 -6.69 -20.66 -9.96
CA SER A 49 -6.66 -22.10 -10.23
C SER A 49 -5.28 -22.64 -10.62
N SER A 50 -4.38 -21.77 -11.12
CA SER A 50 -3.00 -22.14 -11.41
C SER A 50 -2.13 -22.37 -10.17
N GLY A 51 -2.63 -22.05 -8.97
CA GLY A 51 -1.87 -22.10 -7.72
C GLY A 51 -0.77 -21.03 -7.61
N LYS A 52 -0.77 -20.06 -8.54
CA LYS A 52 0.18 -18.93 -8.51
C LYS A 52 -0.07 -18.08 -7.26
N LEU A 53 1.00 -17.79 -6.54
CA LEU A 53 0.95 -16.92 -5.37
C LEU A 53 0.68 -15.48 -5.81
N LEU A 54 -0.38 -14.88 -5.28
CA LEU A 54 -0.70 -13.47 -5.49
C LEU A 54 -0.28 -12.69 -4.26
N PHE A 55 0.76 -11.88 -4.40
CA PHE A 55 1.27 -11.02 -3.33
C PHE A 55 0.44 -9.75 -3.21
N ALA A 56 0.28 -9.27 -1.98
CA ALA A 56 -0.37 -8.01 -1.67
C ALA A 56 0.33 -7.30 -0.51
N ALA A 57 0.41 -5.99 -0.61
CA ALA A 57 0.79 -5.07 0.44
C ALA A 57 -0.45 -4.31 0.93
N ARG A 58 -0.55 -4.11 2.25
CA ARG A 58 -1.65 -3.38 2.88
C ARG A 58 -1.10 -2.38 3.88
N VAL A 59 -1.41 -1.11 3.66
CA VAL A 59 -1.13 -0.02 4.58
C VAL A 59 -2.39 0.25 5.42
N ILE A 60 -2.28 -0.02 6.72
CA ILE A 60 -3.33 0.16 7.70
C ILE A 60 -3.00 1.39 8.56
N PRO A 61 -3.74 2.50 8.43
CA PRO A 61 -3.58 3.61 9.35
C PRO A 61 -4.26 3.34 10.70
N TYR A 62 -3.85 4.08 11.72
CA TYR A 62 -4.62 4.19 12.95
C TYR A 62 -5.99 4.84 12.68
N ARG A 63 -6.00 5.81 11.77
CA ARG A 63 -7.17 6.54 11.29
C ARG A 63 -6.92 7.08 9.89
N GLY A 64 -7.89 6.93 8.99
CA GLY A 64 -7.78 7.35 7.59
C GLY A 64 -8.12 6.23 6.63
N SER A 65 -7.91 6.49 5.33
CA SER A 65 -8.21 5.52 4.27
C SER A 65 -7.17 4.41 4.19
N TRP A 66 -7.61 3.19 3.90
CA TRP A 66 -6.70 2.06 3.71
C TRP A 66 -6.15 2.08 2.28
N LEU A 67 -4.88 1.73 2.13
CA LEU A 67 -4.24 1.56 0.82
C LEU A 67 -3.80 0.10 0.67
N ASP A 68 -4.42 -0.61 -0.27
CA ASP A 68 -4.06 -1.97 -0.66
C ASP A 68 -3.35 -1.91 -2.03
N ILE A 69 -2.21 -2.59 -2.17
CA ILE A 69 -1.51 -2.77 -3.45
C ILE A 69 -1.35 -4.28 -3.67
N GLU A 70 -1.71 -4.79 -4.83
CA GLU A 70 -1.79 -6.25 -5.04
C GLU A 70 -1.52 -6.64 -6.48
N PHE A 71 -0.97 -7.85 -6.63
CA PHE A 71 -0.81 -8.49 -7.93
C PHE A 71 -2.10 -9.18 -8.37
N ASP A 72 -2.35 -9.17 -9.67
CA ASP A 72 -3.31 -10.08 -10.32
C ASP A 72 -2.62 -11.34 -10.89
N SER A 73 -3.41 -12.22 -11.50
CA SER A 73 -2.89 -13.45 -12.11
C SER A 73 -1.99 -13.21 -13.32
N LYS A 74 -2.09 -12.03 -13.95
CA LYS A 74 -1.29 -11.59 -15.11
C LYS A 74 -0.04 -10.81 -14.71
N ASP A 75 0.28 -10.76 -13.42
CA ASP A 75 1.38 -9.96 -12.86
C ASP A 75 1.23 -8.43 -13.07
N ILE A 76 -0.01 -7.94 -13.22
CA ILE A 76 -0.33 -6.51 -13.19
C ILE A 76 -0.55 -6.08 -11.75
N VAL A 77 0.03 -4.92 -11.39
CA VAL A 77 -0.04 -4.37 -10.03
C VAL A 77 -1.19 -3.37 -9.94
N TYR A 78 -2.13 -3.60 -9.02
CA TYR A 78 -3.26 -2.72 -8.80
C TYR A 78 -3.20 -2.08 -7.41
N ALA A 79 -3.66 -0.84 -7.32
CA ALA A 79 -3.99 -0.16 -6.07
C ALA A 79 -5.50 -0.21 -5.81
N ARG A 80 -5.89 -0.29 -4.54
CA ARG A 80 -7.26 -0.08 -4.07
C ARG A 80 -7.25 0.82 -2.84
N ILE A 81 -8.13 1.83 -2.85
CA ILE A 81 -8.35 2.72 -1.71
C ILE A 81 -9.66 2.31 -1.04
N ASP A 82 -9.63 2.08 0.27
CA ASP A 82 -10.81 1.68 1.07
C ASP A 82 -11.56 0.46 0.49
N ARG A 83 -10.83 -0.48 -0.13
CA ARG A 83 -11.36 -1.68 -0.78
C ARG A 83 -12.38 -1.40 -1.91
N ARG A 84 -12.28 -0.23 -2.54
CA ARG A 84 -13.08 0.12 -3.73
C ARG A 84 -12.52 -0.54 -4.99
N ARG A 85 -13.00 -0.10 -6.16
CA ARG A 85 -12.59 -0.58 -7.48
C ARG A 85 -11.06 -0.52 -7.61
N LYS A 86 -10.49 -1.54 -8.27
CA LYS A 86 -9.06 -1.59 -8.61
C LYS A 86 -8.71 -0.48 -9.60
N LEU A 87 -7.55 0.13 -9.40
CA LEU A 87 -6.88 1.04 -10.31
C LEU A 87 -5.47 0.49 -10.58
N PRO A 88 -4.87 0.63 -11.76
CA PRO A 88 -3.45 0.36 -11.94
C PRO A 88 -2.63 1.09 -10.87
N ALA A 89 -1.59 0.46 -10.33
CA ALA A 89 -0.76 1.09 -9.32
C ALA A 89 -0.03 2.34 -9.87
N THR A 90 0.27 2.35 -11.16
CA THR A 90 0.83 3.51 -11.89
C THR A 90 -0.08 4.73 -11.86
N THR A 91 -1.41 4.56 -11.84
CA THR A 91 -2.36 5.67 -11.67
C THR A 91 -2.15 6.37 -10.33
N LEU A 92 -1.87 5.62 -9.26
CA LEU A 92 -1.54 6.21 -7.96
C LEU A 92 -0.21 6.97 -8.03
N LEU A 93 0.79 6.43 -8.71
CA LEU A 93 2.11 7.06 -8.86
C LEU A 93 2.04 8.36 -9.69
N MET A 94 1.25 8.36 -10.76
CA MET A 94 0.99 9.56 -11.55
C MET A 94 0.26 10.63 -10.73
N ALA A 95 -0.69 10.25 -9.88
CA ALA A 95 -1.36 11.18 -8.97
C ALA A 95 -0.39 11.84 -7.96
N LEU A 96 0.70 11.13 -7.58
CA LEU A 96 1.82 11.67 -6.79
C LEU A 96 2.73 12.62 -7.59
N GLY A 97 2.46 12.80 -8.87
CA GLY A 97 3.16 13.73 -9.77
C GLY A 97 4.34 13.13 -10.51
N MET A 98 4.38 11.81 -10.68
CA MET A 98 5.39 11.13 -11.50
C MET A 98 4.87 10.96 -12.93
N ASP A 99 5.75 11.09 -13.91
CA ASP A 99 5.49 10.69 -15.29
C ASP A 99 5.93 9.23 -15.55
N GLY A 100 5.72 8.73 -16.76
CA GLY A 100 6.08 7.36 -17.13
C GLY A 100 7.57 7.06 -16.96
N GLU A 101 8.43 7.98 -17.36
CA GLU A 101 9.89 7.84 -17.26
C GLU A 101 10.38 7.85 -15.80
N GLU A 102 9.88 8.76 -14.96
CA GLU A 102 10.19 8.80 -13.52
C GLU A 102 9.70 7.51 -12.84
N ILE A 103 8.52 7.00 -13.22
CA ILE A 103 8.03 5.71 -12.71
C ILE A 103 9.01 4.60 -13.09
N LEU A 104 9.36 4.46 -14.37
CA LEU A 104 10.21 3.36 -14.84
C LEU A 104 11.62 3.42 -14.21
N SER A 105 12.25 4.60 -14.21
CA SER A 105 13.59 4.81 -13.61
C SER A 105 13.61 4.61 -12.09
N THR A 106 12.46 4.75 -11.40
CA THR A 106 12.36 4.48 -9.97
C THR A 106 12.41 2.98 -9.65
N PHE A 107 11.81 2.13 -10.49
CA PHE A 107 11.69 0.68 -10.23
C PHE A 107 12.73 -0.15 -10.97
N TYR A 108 13.31 0.37 -12.05
CA TYR A 108 14.25 -0.36 -12.90
C TYR A 108 15.56 0.40 -13.00
N LYS A 109 16.66 -0.36 -13.15
CA LYS A 109 17.94 0.20 -13.56
C LYS A 109 17.97 0.31 -15.08
N THR A 110 18.78 1.23 -15.58
CA THR A 110 18.99 1.42 -17.02
C THR A 110 20.30 0.76 -17.45
N VAL A 111 20.27 0.11 -18.61
CA VAL A 111 21.44 -0.46 -19.29
C VAL A 111 21.54 0.22 -20.66
N THR A 112 22.69 0.83 -20.94
CA THR A 112 22.93 1.49 -22.22
C THR A 112 23.51 0.50 -23.22
N TYR A 113 22.86 0.39 -24.37
CA TYR A 113 23.34 -0.38 -25.52
C TYR A 113 23.94 0.59 -26.53
N THR A 114 25.21 0.39 -26.88
CA THR A 114 25.93 1.27 -27.82
C THR A 114 26.10 0.57 -29.15
N ARG A 115 25.81 1.24 -30.25
CA ARG A 115 25.97 0.71 -31.61
C ARG A 115 27.44 0.67 -32.01
N ASP A 116 27.87 -0.45 -32.57
CA ASP A 116 29.21 -0.69 -33.11
C ASP A 116 29.11 -1.32 -34.51
N GLY A 117 28.97 -0.45 -35.52
CA GLY A 117 28.71 -0.84 -36.91
C GLY A 117 27.35 -1.52 -37.07
N ASP A 118 27.38 -2.77 -37.54
CA ASP A 118 26.19 -3.63 -37.72
C ASP A 118 25.79 -4.39 -36.45
N ASN A 119 26.52 -4.21 -35.34
CA ASN A 119 26.27 -4.92 -34.08
C ASN A 119 26.06 -3.94 -32.94
N TRP A 120 25.62 -4.48 -31.80
CA TRP A 120 25.42 -3.74 -30.56
C TRP A 120 26.40 -4.21 -29.50
N ARG A 121 26.82 -3.29 -28.65
CA ARG A 121 27.65 -3.54 -27.49
C ARG A 121 26.78 -3.40 -26.25
N ILE A 122 26.61 -4.52 -25.54
CA ILE A 122 25.76 -4.65 -24.35
C ILE A 122 26.64 -4.87 -23.12
N PRO A 123 26.44 -4.14 -22.01
CA PRO A 123 27.14 -4.38 -20.75
C PRO A 123 26.97 -5.81 -20.22
N TYR A 124 28.07 -6.43 -19.82
CA TYR A 124 28.07 -7.77 -19.23
C TYR A 124 27.79 -7.71 -17.72
N SER A 125 26.78 -8.47 -17.27
CA SER A 125 26.48 -8.65 -15.85
C SER A 125 26.50 -10.13 -15.46
N ALA A 126 27.44 -10.52 -14.60
CA ALA A 126 27.55 -11.90 -14.14
C ALA A 126 26.28 -12.40 -13.42
N GLU A 127 25.50 -11.50 -12.82
CA GLU A 127 24.22 -11.84 -12.17
C GLU A 127 23.14 -12.19 -13.20
N ARG A 128 23.00 -11.39 -14.26
CA ARG A 128 22.02 -11.58 -15.34
C ARG A 128 22.29 -12.88 -16.11
N PHE A 129 23.54 -13.12 -16.47
CA PHE A 129 23.91 -14.28 -17.29
C PHE A 129 24.04 -15.59 -16.49
N LYS A 130 23.98 -15.54 -15.15
CA LYS A 130 24.09 -16.73 -14.29
C LYS A 130 22.92 -17.68 -14.54
N GLY A 131 23.24 -18.90 -14.96
CA GLY A 131 22.28 -19.98 -15.13
C GLY A 131 21.56 -19.98 -16.47
N MET A 132 21.77 -18.98 -17.32
CA MET A 132 21.24 -18.93 -18.67
C MET A 132 21.96 -19.93 -19.58
N LYS A 133 21.19 -20.49 -20.53
CA LYS A 133 21.75 -21.28 -21.63
C LYS A 133 21.99 -20.33 -22.78
N ILE A 134 23.24 -20.20 -23.19
CA ILE A 134 23.65 -19.31 -24.25
C ILE A 134 23.21 -19.91 -25.60
N ILE A 135 22.51 -19.13 -26.43
CA ILE A 135 21.92 -19.59 -27.70
C ILE A 135 22.89 -19.37 -28.87
N SER A 136 23.52 -18.20 -28.90
CA SER A 136 24.55 -17.75 -29.86
C SER A 136 25.91 -17.65 -29.16
N ASP A 137 27.02 -17.72 -29.90
CA ASP A 137 28.36 -17.58 -29.30
C ASP A 137 28.49 -16.24 -28.57
N LEU A 138 28.94 -16.27 -27.30
CA LEU A 138 29.13 -15.07 -26.50
C LEU A 138 30.49 -14.47 -26.80
N VAL A 139 30.52 -13.37 -27.54
CA VAL A 139 31.73 -12.69 -28.01
C VAL A 139 32.00 -11.46 -27.17
N ASP A 140 33.25 -11.28 -26.74
CA ASP A 140 33.70 -10.06 -26.07
C ASP A 140 33.72 -8.90 -27.07
N ALA A 141 33.04 -7.81 -26.72
CA ALA A 141 32.98 -6.63 -27.58
C ALA A 141 34.34 -5.91 -27.71
N ASP A 142 35.21 -5.99 -26.70
CA ASP A 142 36.47 -5.26 -26.68
C ASP A 142 37.60 -6.05 -27.38
N THR A 143 37.58 -7.39 -27.33
CA THR A 143 38.63 -8.27 -27.90
C THR A 143 38.20 -9.01 -29.17
N GLY A 144 36.89 -9.17 -29.40
CA GLY A 144 36.36 -9.98 -30.49
C GLY A 144 36.52 -11.49 -30.29
N GLU A 145 37.00 -11.94 -29.14
CA GLU A 145 37.19 -13.36 -28.83
C GLU A 145 35.88 -14.01 -28.37
N VAL A 146 35.67 -15.27 -28.76
CA VAL A 146 34.55 -16.09 -28.27
C VAL A 146 34.85 -16.52 -26.84
N VAL A 147 34.12 -15.94 -25.90
CA VAL A 147 34.28 -16.19 -24.46
C VAL A 147 33.54 -17.46 -24.04
N LEU A 148 32.40 -17.74 -24.68
CA LEU A 148 31.64 -18.97 -24.47
C LEU A 148 30.95 -19.40 -25.77
N GLU A 149 31.11 -20.67 -26.15
CA GLU A 149 30.41 -21.26 -27.28
C GLU A 149 28.91 -21.47 -27.00
N ALA A 150 28.12 -21.39 -28.06
CA ALA A 150 26.69 -21.65 -28.08
C ALA A 150 26.33 -23.02 -27.47
N GLY A 151 25.16 -23.07 -26.83
CA GLY A 151 24.60 -24.28 -26.22
C GLY A 151 25.12 -24.62 -24.83
N LYS A 152 26.22 -23.98 -24.37
CA LYS A 152 26.75 -24.16 -23.01
C LYS A 152 25.92 -23.38 -21.99
N LYS A 153 25.70 -23.99 -20.82
CA LYS A 153 25.05 -23.33 -19.69
C LYS A 153 26.09 -22.53 -18.91
N LEU A 154 25.85 -21.23 -18.73
CA LEU A 154 26.76 -20.40 -17.97
C LEU A 154 26.53 -20.63 -16.47
N THR A 155 27.41 -21.42 -15.84
CA THR A 155 27.34 -21.64 -14.38
C THR A 155 27.70 -20.37 -13.61
N ALA A 156 27.23 -20.25 -12.37
CA ALA A 156 27.56 -19.10 -11.52
C ALA A 156 29.07 -18.87 -11.36
N ARG A 157 29.85 -19.96 -11.32
CA ARG A 157 31.32 -19.89 -11.27
C ARG A 157 31.89 -19.38 -12.58
N ALA A 158 31.42 -19.88 -13.72
CA ALA A 158 31.88 -19.43 -15.03
C ALA A 158 31.55 -17.94 -15.24
N ALA A 159 30.33 -17.50 -14.93
CA ALA A 159 29.93 -16.10 -15.06
C ALA A 159 30.83 -15.15 -14.24
N LYS A 160 31.14 -15.51 -12.98
CA LYS A 160 32.07 -14.73 -12.15
C LYS A 160 33.49 -14.72 -12.71
N GLN A 161 33.98 -15.86 -13.20
CA GLN A 161 35.31 -15.94 -13.82
C GLN A 161 35.43 -15.06 -15.07
N LEU A 162 34.36 -14.90 -15.85
CA LEU A 162 34.36 -14.00 -17.01
C LEU A 162 34.45 -12.53 -16.58
N ALA A 163 33.69 -12.14 -15.55
CA ALA A 163 33.80 -10.81 -14.97
C ALA A 163 35.20 -10.55 -14.37
N GLU A 164 35.78 -11.51 -13.64
CA GLU A 164 37.13 -11.42 -13.06
C GLU A 164 38.23 -11.33 -14.13
N LYS A 165 38.03 -11.99 -15.29
CA LYS A 165 38.92 -11.88 -16.46
C LYS A 165 38.82 -10.54 -17.18
N GLY A 166 37.90 -9.67 -16.76
CA GLY A 166 37.76 -8.32 -17.27
C GLY A 166 36.73 -8.14 -18.39
N LEU A 167 35.86 -9.13 -18.64
CA LEU A 167 34.76 -8.97 -19.61
C LEU A 167 33.79 -7.89 -19.14
N LYS A 168 33.72 -6.79 -19.90
CA LYS A 168 32.85 -5.64 -19.58
C LYS A 168 31.62 -5.55 -20.46
N ALA A 169 31.74 -5.93 -21.73
CA ALA A 169 30.65 -5.86 -22.69
C ALA A 169 30.70 -7.03 -23.66
N ILE A 170 29.52 -7.43 -24.13
CA ILE A 170 29.33 -8.47 -25.12
C ILE A 170 28.85 -7.86 -26.42
N LYS A 171 29.21 -8.50 -27.52
CA LYS A 171 28.69 -8.20 -28.84
C LYS A 171 27.34 -8.90 -29.02
N ALA A 172 26.33 -8.14 -29.43
CA ALA A 172 24.95 -8.58 -29.60
C ALA A 172 24.46 -8.23 -31.01
N THR A 173 23.60 -9.08 -31.57
CA THR A 173 22.93 -8.82 -32.85
C THR A 173 21.62 -8.07 -32.64
N GLU A 174 21.00 -7.58 -33.72
CA GLU A 174 19.67 -6.95 -33.66
C GLU A 174 18.62 -7.89 -33.04
N ASP A 175 18.69 -9.19 -33.33
CA ASP A 175 17.79 -10.20 -32.77
C ASP A 175 17.88 -10.32 -31.24
N ASP A 176 19.06 -10.05 -30.67
CA ASP A 176 19.28 -10.10 -29.22
C ASP A 176 18.66 -8.90 -28.49
N LEU A 177 18.33 -7.82 -29.21
CA LEU A 177 17.68 -6.63 -28.63
C LEU A 177 16.16 -6.81 -28.52
N PHE A 178 15.56 -7.71 -29.31
CA PHE A 178 14.11 -7.86 -29.32
C PHE A 178 13.55 -8.32 -27.97
N GLY A 179 12.41 -7.73 -27.59
CA GLY A 179 11.78 -7.98 -26.29
C GLY A 179 12.38 -7.20 -25.12
N SER A 180 13.43 -6.41 -25.37
CA SER A 180 13.91 -5.39 -24.43
C SER A 180 12.96 -4.17 -24.42
N TYR A 181 12.97 -3.38 -23.35
CA TYR A 181 12.08 -2.23 -23.20
C TYR A 181 12.87 -0.92 -23.10
N LEU A 182 12.42 0.12 -23.81
CA LEU A 182 13.04 1.45 -23.75
C LEU A 182 12.90 2.05 -22.34
N ALA A 183 13.95 2.72 -21.88
CA ALA A 183 13.96 3.36 -20.55
C ALA A 183 13.49 4.82 -20.58
N GLU A 184 13.67 5.51 -21.71
CA GLU A 184 13.46 6.94 -21.89
C GLU A 184 12.71 7.19 -23.19
N ASP A 185 12.04 8.34 -23.28
CA ASP A 185 11.36 8.77 -24.50
C ASP A 185 12.38 9.10 -25.60
N VAL A 186 12.11 8.67 -26.83
CA VAL A 186 12.96 9.01 -27.98
C VAL A 186 12.34 10.18 -28.72
N VAL A 187 12.92 11.36 -28.50
CA VAL A 187 12.43 12.63 -29.03
C VAL A 187 13.32 13.18 -30.12
N ASN A 188 12.71 13.74 -31.15
CA ASN A 188 13.41 14.60 -32.09
C ASN A 188 13.66 15.97 -31.43
N TYR A 189 14.89 16.23 -31.00
CA TYR A 189 15.24 17.51 -30.38
C TYR A 189 15.04 18.75 -31.28
N ALA A 190 14.94 18.58 -32.60
CA ALA A 190 14.71 19.67 -33.55
C ALA A 190 13.22 19.99 -33.76
N THR A 191 12.33 18.99 -33.73
CA THR A 191 10.88 19.17 -33.97
C THR A 191 10.03 19.06 -32.71
N GLY A 192 10.56 18.46 -31.64
CA GLY A 192 9.82 18.12 -30.42
C GLY A 192 8.85 16.95 -30.58
N GLU A 193 8.92 16.21 -31.68
CA GLU A 193 8.10 15.02 -31.93
C GLU A 193 8.65 13.83 -31.14
N ILE A 194 7.79 13.15 -30.38
CA ILE A 194 8.12 11.91 -29.68
C ILE A 194 7.96 10.78 -30.70
N TYR A 195 9.06 10.09 -31.01
CA TYR A 195 9.04 8.93 -31.90
C TYR A 195 8.61 7.65 -31.21
N LEU A 196 9.06 7.46 -29.97
CA LEU A 196 8.83 6.27 -29.15
C LEU A 196 8.73 6.70 -27.68
N GLU A 197 7.89 6.00 -26.93
CA GLU A 197 7.64 6.30 -25.52
C GLU A 197 8.44 5.36 -24.61
N ALA A 198 8.78 5.83 -23.42
CA ALA A 198 9.43 5.05 -22.39
C ALA A 198 8.56 3.82 -22.02
N GLY A 199 9.17 2.64 -22.03
CA GLY A 199 8.50 1.37 -21.80
C GLY A 199 8.02 0.66 -23.06
N ASP A 200 8.15 1.25 -24.25
CA ASP A 200 7.89 0.54 -25.51
C ASP A 200 8.81 -0.67 -25.67
N GLU A 201 8.27 -1.75 -26.25
CA GLU A 201 9.02 -2.97 -26.54
C GLU A 201 9.79 -2.79 -27.85
N ILE A 202 11.08 -3.14 -27.83
CA ILE A 202 11.91 -3.11 -29.03
C ILE A 202 11.49 -4.30 -29.91
N ASP A 203 10.70 -4.00 -30.94
CA ASP A 203 10.39 -4.88 -32.06
C ASP A 203 11.15 -4.44 -33.33
N GLU A 204 10.98 -5.16 -34.44
CA GLU A 204 11.63 -4.83 -35.73
C GLU A 204 11.32 -3.40 -36.21
N LYS A 205 10.12 -2.88 -35.93
CA LYS A 205 9.70 -1.54 -36.37
C LYS A 205 10.32 -0.47 -35.49
N VAL A 206 10.26 -0.65 -34.17
CA VAL A 206 10.84 0.24 -33.17
C VAL A 206 12.35 0.34 -33.37
N LEU A 207 13.04 -0.80 -33.54
CA LEU A 207 14.48 -0.82 -33.79
C LEU A 207 14.85 -0.08 -35.07
N LYS A 208 14.05 -0.24 -36.14
CA LYS A 208 14.29 0.49 -37.38
C LYS A 208 14.12 2.00 -37.20
N THR A 209 13.08 2.43 -36.48
CA THR A 209 12.89 3.85 -36.14
C THR A 209 14.07 4.40 -35.34
N LEU A 210 14.58 3.65 -34.35
CA LEU A 210 15.76 4.03 -33.56
C LEU A 210 17.04 4.14 -34.40
N ILE A 211 17.18 3.29 -35.41
CA ILE A 211 18.31 3.34 -36.35
C ILE A 211 18.18 4.55 -37.27
N ASP A 212 16.97 4.84 -37.75
CA ASP A 212 16.67 5.94 -38.68
C ASP A 212 16.80 7.32 -38.01
N THR A 213 16.61 7.43 -36.69
CA THR A 213 16.88 8.67 -35.94
C THR A 213 18.37 8.99 -35.84
N GLY A 214 19.25 8.01 -36.10
CA GLY A 214 20.70 8.16 -36.02
C GLY A 214 21.26 8.06 -34.59
N GLU A 215 20.45 7.60 -33.63
CA GLU A 215 20.90 7.35 -32.27
C GLU A 215 21.91 6.19 -32.24
N THR A 216 23.03 6.42 -31.55
CA THR A 216 24.10 5.42 -31.40
C THR A 216 24.09 4.77 -30.02
N GLU A 217 23.32 5.31 -29.09
CA GLU A 217 23.14 4.78 -27.75
C GLU A 217 21.65 4.64 -27.46
N ILE A 218 21.25 3.48 -26.95
CA ILE A 218 19.86 3.20 -26.58
C ILE A 218 19.84 2.80 -25.11
N ASN A 219 19.05 3.51 -24.32
CA ASN A 219 18.83 3.22 -22.91
C ASN A 219 17.66 2.24 -22.75
N VAL A 220 17.95 1.09 -22.15
CA VAL A 220 17.02 -0.04 -22.00
C VAL A 220 16.82 -0.38 -20.52
N LEU A 221 15.62 -0.78 -20.12
CA LEU A 221 15.34 -1.23 -18.77
C LEU A 221 16.02 -2.58 -18.47
N ASP A 222 16.67 -2.70 -17.30
CA ASP A 222 17.33 -3.93 -16.82
C ASP A 222 16.32 -4.98 -16.37
N ILE A 223 15.57 -5.52 -17.33
CA ILE A 223 14.55 -6.55 -17.14
C ILE A 223 15.05 -7.84 -17.79
N ASP A 224 15.13 -8.92 -17.00
CA ASP A 224 15.61 -10.22 -17.46
C ASP A 224 14.54 -11.33 -17.40
N HIS A 225 13.33 -11.03 -16.92
CA HIS A 225 12.21 -11.94 -16.70
C HIS A 225 12.49 -13.15 -15.79
N VAL A 226 13.66 -13.19 -15.15
CA VAL A 226 14.10 -14.28 -14.27
C VAL A 226 14.30 -13.76 -12.85
N ASN A 227 15.13 -12.74 -12.69
CA ASN A 227 15.43 -12.10 -11.41
C ASN A 227 14.70 -10.77 -11.23
N ILE A 228 14.31 -10.13 -12.34
CA ILE A 228 13.60 -8.84 -12.37
C ILE A 228 12.46 -8.95 -13.40
N GLY A 229 11.23 -8.90 -12.92
CA GLY A 229 10.02 -8.91 -13.76
C GLY A 229 9.61 -7.54 -14.30
N ALA A 230 9.01 -7.53 -15.49
CA ALA A 230 8.43 -6.34 -16.14
C ALA A 230 7.10 -5.86 -15.50
N TYR A 231 6.91 -6.01 -14.19
CA TYR A 231 5.61 -5.81 -13.54
C TYR A 231 5.08 -4.37 -13.61
N ILE A 232 5.91 -3.39 -13.24
CA ILE A 232 5.51 -1.97 -13.27
C ILE A 232 5.40 -1.48 -14.71
N ARG A 233 6.32 -1.89 -15.60
CA ARG A 233 6.22 -1.61 -17.04
C ARG A 233 4.92 -2.13 -17.64
N ASN A 234 4.57 -3.39 -17.37
CA ASN A 234 3.32 -3.98 -17.88
C ASN A 234 2.08 -3.32 -17.26
N THR A 235 2.19 -2.85 -16.01
CA THR A 235 1.11 -2.09 -15.37
C THR A 235 0.93 -0.73 -16.03
N LEU A 236 2.04 -0.04 -16.36
CA LEU A 236 2.02 1.24 -17.08
C LEU A 236 1.37 1.08 -18.46
N ALA A 237 1.72 0.04 -19.21
CA ALA A 237 1.14 -0.25 -20.53
C ALA A 237 -0.37 -0.58 -20.51
N VAL A 238 -0.91 -1.02 -19.37
CA VAL A 238 -2.36 -1.28 -19.19
C VAL A 238 -3.09 -0.04 -18.64
N ASP A 239 -2.36 0.89 -18.05
CA ASP A 239 -2.91 2.15 -17.56
C ASP A 239 -3.40 3.00 -18.74
N LYS A 240 -4.54 3.66 -18.55
CA LYS A 240 -5.15 4.52 -19.57
C LYS A 240 -4.89 6.00 -19.30
N ASN A 241 -4.30 6.30 -18.15
CA ASN A 241 -3.98 7.66 -17.76
C ASN A 241 -2.59 7.99 -18.27
N GLU A 242 -2.43 9.13 -18.91
CA GLU A 242 -1.15 9.61 -19.42
C GLU A 242 -0.62 10.80 -18.60
N SER A 243 -1.47 11.38 -17.73
CA SER A 243 -1.13 12.55 -16.94
C SER A 243 -1.61 12.47 -15.49
N ARG A 244 -0.96 13.28 -14.63
CA ARG A 244 -1.39 13.49 -13.24
C ARG A 244 -2.86 13.89 -13.13
N GLN A 245 -3.34 14.75 -14.03
CA GLN A 245 -4.72 15.23 -14.01
C GLN A 245 -5.72 14.10 -14.24
N GLU A 246 -5.49 13.26 -15.26
CA GLU A 246 -6.35 12.12 -15.55
C GLU A 246 -6.34 11.09 -14.43
N ALA A 247 -5.16 10.81 -13.88
CA ALA A 247 -5.00 9.92 -12.74
C ALA A 247 -5.80 10.40 -11.51
N LEU A 248 -5.71 11.70 -11.17
CA LEU A 248 -6.51 12.31 -10.11
C LEU A 248 -8.01 12.20 -10.39
N PHE A 249 -8.43 12.39 -11.65
CA PHE A 249 -9.83 12.27 -12.04
C PHE A 249 -10.36 10.83 -11.93
N ASP A 250 -9.56 9.82 -12.29
CA ASP A 250 -9.99 8.44 -12.15
C ASP A 250 -10.08 8.02 -10.68
N ILE A 251 -9.11 8.42 -9.84
CA ILE A 251 -9.19 8.25 -8.39
C ILE A 251 -10.45 8.94 -7.83
N TYR A 252 -10.73 10.18 -8.25
CA TYR A 252 -11.93 10.91 -7.83
C TYR A 252 -13.21 10.15 -8.19
N ARG A 253 -13.33 9.64 -9.42
CA ARG A 253 -14.49 8.87 -9.88
C ARG A 253 -14.70 7.57 -9.09
N VAL A 254 -13.62 6.92 -8.64
CA VAL A 254 -13.70 5.74 -7.77
C VAL A 254 -14.21 6.12 -6.37
N MET A 255 -13.76 7.25 -5.83
CA MET A 255 -14.13 7.71 -4.50
C MET A 255 -15.52 8.38 -4.45
N ARG A 256 -15.94 9.04 -5.52
CA ARG A 256 -17.24 9.71 -5.66
C ARG A 256 -17.86 9.42 -7.03
N PRO A 257 -18.47 8.24 -7.19
CA PRO A 257 -19.11 7.89 -8.45
C PRO A 257 -20.30 8.83 -8.72
N GLY A 258 -20.30 9.46 -9.89
CA GLY A 258 -21.40 10.33 -10.35
C GLY A 258 -21.18 11.84 -10.15
N GLU A 259 -20.16 12.25 -9.39
CA GLU A 259 -19.75 13.66 -9.31
C GLU A 259 -18.71 13.96 -10.40
N PRO A 260 -18.89 15.02 -11.21
CA PRO A 260 -17.87 15.42 -12.20
C PRO A 260 -16.62 15.95 -11.47
N PRO A 261 -15.42 15.45 -11.79
CA PRO A 261 -14.19 15.92 -11.16
C PRO A 261 -13.76 17.29 -11.73
N THR A 262 -13.25 18.15 -10.86
CA THR A 262 -12.43 19.32 -11.22
C THR A 262 -11.02 19.13 -10.67
N MET A 263 -10.03 19.82 -11.24
CA MET A 263 -8.64 19.67 -10.78
C MET A 263 -8.50 19.94 -9.27
N ASP A 264 -9.03 21.07 -8.81
CA ASP A 264 -8.95 21.47 -7.40
C ASP A 264 -9.66 20.48 -6.47
N SER A 265 -10.83 19.97 -6.86
CA SER A 265 -11.59 19.02 -6.03
C SER A 265 -10.93 17.64 -5.98
N ALA A 266 -10.34 17.19 -7.09
CA ALA A 266 -9.62 15.94 -7.18
C ALA A 266 -8.31 15.98 -6.38
N GLU A 267 -7.55 17.06 -6.52
CA GLU A 267 -6.31 17.27 -5.78
C GLU A 267 -6.57 17.42 -4.27
N ALA A 268 -7.54 18.24 -3.87
CA ALA A 268 -7.91 18.38 -2.46
C ALA A 268 -8.41 17.06 -1.85
N MET A 269 -9.18 16.27 -2.61
CA MET A 269 -9.60 14.94 -2.18
C MET A 269 -8.38 14.03 -1.99
N PHE A 270 -7.51 13.92 -2.99
CA PHE A 270 -6.34 13.04 -2.94
C PHE A 270 -5.41 13.42 -1.77
N HIS A 271 -5.15 14.72 -1.57
CA HIS A 271 -4.43 15.22 -0.42
C HIS A 271 -5.07 14.79 0.91
N SER A 272 -6.40 14.92 1.01
CA SER A 272 -7.17 14.56 2.21
C SER A 272 -7.16 13.06 2.54
N LEU A 273 -6.84 12.19 1.58
CA LEU A 273 -6.83 10.74 1.78
C LEU A 273 -5.60 10.25 2.54
N PHE A 274 -4.42 10.82 2.30
CA PHE A 274 -3.15 10.27 2.77
C PHE A 274 -2.21 11.30 3.43
N PHE A 275 -2.35 12.58 3.06
CA PHE A 275 -1.37 13.64 3.36
C PHE A 275 -1.89 14.67 4.38
N ASP A 276 -3.19 14.63 4.69
CA ASP A 276 -3.82 15.52 5.67
C ASP A 276 -3.79 14.91 7.08
N SER A 277 -3.05 15.52 8.00
CA SER A 277 -2.94 15.08 9.41
C SER A 277 -4.28 15.10 10.17
N GLU A 278 -5.24 15.95 9.76
CA GLU A 278 -6.57 15.98 10.35
C GLU A 278 -7.40 14.76 9.97
N ARG A 279 -7.03 14.03 8.91
CA ARG A 279 -7.80 12.89 8.36
C ARG A 279 -7.05 11.56 8.38
N TYR A 280 -5.72 11.62 8.25
CA TYR A 280 -4.83 10.47 8.21
C TYR A 280 -3.86 10.49 9.38
N ASP A 281 -3.67 9.32 9.99
CA ASP A 281 -2.76 9.13 11.11
C ASP A 281 -2.31 7.65 11.15
N LEU A 282 -1.03 7.39 10.98
CA LEU A 282 -0.41 6.08 11.17
C LEU A 282 -0.23 5.73 12.65
N SER A 283 -0.33 6.70 13.57
CA SER A 283 0.24 6.68 14.92
C SER A 283 1.76 6.55 14.93
N ALA A 284 2.40 6.90 16.06
CA ALA A 284 3.83 6.71 16.24
C ALA A 284 4.23 5.22 16.07
N VAL A 285 3.41 4.30 16.60
CA VAL A 285 3.66 2.86 16.48
C VAL A 285 3.61 2.39 15.02
N GLY A 286 2.63 2.88 14.25
CA GLY A 286 2.51 2.52 12.84
C GLY A 286 3.65 3.08 11.99
N ARG A 287 4.11 4.30 12.30
CA ARG A 287 5.29 4.91 11.67
C ARG A 287 6.55 4.09 11.95
N VAL A 288 6.82 3.75 13.21
CA VAL A 288 7.96 2.89 13.59
C VAL A 288 7.90 1.55 12.86
N LYS A 289 6.74 0.88 12.84
CA LYS A 289 6.58 -0.40 12.12
C LYS A 289 6.84 -0.28 10.63
N MET A 290 6.33 0.77 10.00
CA MET A 290 6.55 1.03 8.57
C MET A 290 8.03 1.29 8.28
N ASN A 291 8.67 2.15 9.06
CA ASN A 291 10.10 2.46 8.93
C ASN A 291 10.97 1.21 9.08
N MET A 292 10.71 0.39 10.10
CA MET A 292 11.45 -0.85 10.32
C MET A 292 11.24 -1.87 9.19
N ARG A 293 10.02 -1.98 8.65
CA ARG A 293 9.70 -2.97 7.61
C ARG A 293 10.21 -2.58 6.23
N LEU A 294 10.28 -1.28 5.94
CA LEU A 294 10.67 -0.73 4.64
C LEU A 294 12.08 -0.14 4.62
N ASP A 295 12.80 -0.19 5.76
CA ASP A 295 14.11 0.42 5.96
C ASP A 295 14.13 1.93 5.61
N LEU A 296 13.16 2.67 6.18
CA LEU A 296 13.00 4.11 5.96
C LEU A 296 13.47 4.92 7.17
N ASP A 297 14.15 6.04 6.90
CA ASP A 297 14.53 7.03 7.92
C ASP A 297 13.50 8.17 7.95
N ALA A 298 12.63 8.14 8.96
CA ALA A 298 11.59 9.14 9.16
C ALA A 298 11.28 9.28 10.64
N GLU A 299 11.07 10.50 11.12
CA GLU A 299 10.71 10.70 12.51
C GLU A 299 9.34 10.07 12.86
N ASP A 300 9.23 9.50 14.05
CA ASP A 300 8.00 8.91 14.60
C ASP A 300 6.85 9.93 14.77
N THR A 301 7.18 11.22 14.68
CA THR A 301 6.27 12.36 14.69
C THR A 301 5.52 12.52 13.37
N VAL A 302 6.09 12.04 12.25
CA VAL A 302 5.49 12.13 10.91
C VAL A 302 4.48 11.01 10.73
N ARG A 303 3.20 11.32 10.95
CA ARG A 303 2.12 10.32 10.99
C ARG A 303 1.27 10.24 9.72
N VAL A 304 1.45 11.15 8.77
CA VAL A 304 0.86 11.05 7.42
C VAL A 304 1.74 10.18 6.52
N LEU A 305 1.20 9.67 5.41
CA LEU A 305 2.03 9.03 4.39
C LEU A 305 2.84 10.07 3.62
N ARG A 306 3.99 9.64 3.11
CA ARG A 306 4.83 10.42 2.19
C ARG A 306 4.93 9.72 0.83
N LYS A 307 5.39 10.44 -0.20
CA LYS A 307 5.63 9.86 -1.54
C LYS A 307 6.59 8.68 -1.43
N GLU A 308 7.66 8.84 -0.65
CA GLU A 308 8.70 7.83 -0.42
C GLU A 308 8.14 6.57 0.25
N ASP A 309 7.18 6.73 1.16
CA ASP A 309 6.55 5.58 1.84
C ASP A 309 5.79 4.73 0.82
N ILE A 310 4.97 5.35 -0.04
CA ILE A 310 4.17 4.63 -1.04
C ILE A 310 5.09 3.95 -2.07
N LEU A 311 6.14 4.63 -2.52
CA LEU A 311 7.14 4.06 -3.44
C LEU A 311 7.84 2.85 -2.82
N ALA A 312 8.27 2.93 -1.57
CA ALA A 312 8.91 1.83 -0.86
C ALA A 312 7.96 0.64 -0.69
N VAL A 313 6.66 0.87 -0.47
CA VAL A 313 5.66 -0.20 -0.41
C VAL A 313 5.52 -0.93 -1.76
N VAL A 314 5.41 -0.18 -2.87
CA VAL A 314 5.34 -0.78 -4.21
C VAL A 314 6.62 -1.55 -4.54
N LYS A 315 7.79 -0.97 -4.21
CA LYS A 315 9.09 -1.58 -4.47
C LYS A 315 9.27 -2.90 -3.71
N MET A 316 9.00 -2.91 -2.41
CA MET A 316 9.06 -4.11 -1.59
C MET A 316 8.08 -5.19 -2.10
N LEU A 317 6.88 -4.80 -2.55
CA LEU A 317 5.91 -5.73 -3.11
C LEU A 317 6.43 -6.39 -4.40
N VAL A 318 7.07 -5.62 -5.28
CA VAL A 318 7.71 -6.12 -6.50
C VAL A 318 8.89 -7.04 -6.17
N GLU A 319 9.74 -6.65 -5.21
CA GLU A 319 10.87 -7.47 -4.76
C GLU A 319 10.41 -8.82 -4.20
N LEU A 320 9.31 -8.85 -3.43
CA LEU A 320 8.71 -10.10 -2.93
C LEU A 320 8.26 -11.01 -4.07
N ARG A 321 7.71 -10.43 -5.15
CA ARG A 321 7.30 -11.18 -6.34
C ARG A 321 8.48 -11.74 -7.13
N ASP A 322 9.61 -11.04 -7.13
CA ASP A 322 10.92 -11.49 -7.64
C ASP A 322 11.60 -12.51 -6.70
N GLY A 323 10.99 -12.83 -5.55
CA GLY A 323 11.49 -13.82 -4.59
C GLY A 323 12.53 -13.26 -3.60
N ARG A 324 12.60 -11.94 -3.45
CA ARG A 324 13.48 -11.26 -2.49
C ARG A 324 12.67 -10.78 -1.29
N GLY A 325 13.05 -11.22 -0.09
CA GLY A 325 12.36 -10.86 1.16
C GLY A 325 11.37 -11.92 1.63
N GLU A 326 10.71 -11.62 2.75
CA GLU A 326 9.76 -12.52 3.42
C GLU A 326 8.40 -11.84 3.60
N ILE A 327 7.34 -12.65 3.60
CA ILE A 327 5.99 -12.18 3.94
C ILE A 327 5.84 -11.99 5.45
N ASP A 328 4.91 -11.13 5.83
CA ASP A 328 4.54 -10.89 7.20
C ASP A 328 3.45 -11.87 7.65
N ASP A 329 3.60 -12.39 8.86
CA ASP A 329 2.51 -13.09 9.53
C ASP A 329 1.54 -12.08 10.16
N ILE A 330 0.45 -11.83 9.43
CA ILE A 330 -0.59 -10.87 9.81
C ILE A 330 -1.33 -11.30 11.09
N ASP A 331 -1.41 -12.60 11.38
CA ASP A 331 -2.15 -13.12 12.53
C ASP A 331 -1.32 -13.17 13.81
N ASN A 332 -0.01 -12.95 13.71
CA ASN A 332 0.86 -12.74 14.85
C ASN A 332 0.30 -11.68 15.79
N LEU A 333 0.16 -12.00 17.08
CA LEU A 333 -0.29 -11.07 18.11
C LEU A 333 0.53 -9.76 18.18
N GLY A 334 1.81 -9.76 17.78
CA GLY A 334 2.61 -8.54 17.65
C GLY A 334 2.07 -7.56 16.60
N ASN A 335 1.29 -8.05 15.63
CA ASN A 335 0.59 -7.31 14.60
C ASN A 335 -0.88 -7.04 14.93
N ARG A 336 -1.31 -7.41 16.14
CA ARG A 336 -2.62 -7.08 16.69
C ARG A 336 -2.45 -6.15 17.88
N ARG A 337 -3.45 -5.29 18.08
CA ARG A 337 -3.48 -4.32 19.17
C ARG A 337 -4.81 -4.44 19.90
N VAL A 338 -4.77 -4.22 21.21
CA VAL A 338 -5.96 -4.19 22.05
C VAL A 338 -6.33 -2.74 22.29
N ARG A 339 -7.56 -2.37 21.92
CA ARG A 339 -8.18 -1.08 22.23
C ARG A 339 -9.06 -1.24 23.46
N SER A 340 -8.75 -0.49 24.49
CA SER A 340 -9.59 -0.38 25.69
C SER A 340 -10.72 0.63 25.48
N VAL A 341 -11.65 0.69 26.44
CA VAL A 341 -12.80 1.60 26.40
C VAL A 341 -12.42 3.07 26.21
N GLY A 342 -11.34 3.53 26.84
CA GLY A 342 -10.90 4.92 26.76
C GLY A 342 -10.55 5.33 25.34
N GLU A 343 -9.76 4.51 24.65
CA GLU A 343 -9.36 4.79 23.27
C GLU A 343 -10.52 4.68 22.27
N LEU A 344 -11.40 3.68 22.46
CA LEU A 344 -12.59 3.54 21.63
C LEU A 344 -13.51 4.77 21.76
N MET A 345 -13.70 5.24 23.00
CA MET A 345 -14.52 6.41 23.30
C MET A 345 -13.86 7.70 22.80
N GLU A 346 -12.55 7.88 22.97
CA GLU A 346 -11.81 9.03 22.46
C GLU A 346 -12.00 9.19 20.95
N ASN A 347 -11.85 8.10 20.20
CA ASN A 347 -12.04 8.11 18.75
C ASN A 347 -13.47 8.50 18.36
N GLN A 348 -14.48 7.96 19.05
CA GLN A 348 -15.87 8.28 18.76
C GLN A 348 -16.23 9.73 19.15
N TYR A 349 -15.70 10.22 20.27
CA TYR A 349 -15.88 11.60 20.70
C TYR A 349 -15.24 12.57 19.71
N ARG A 350 -14.02 12.25 19.21
CA ARG A 350 -13.34 13.02 18.19
C ARG A 350 -14.15 13.14 16.89
N VAL A 351 -14.81 12.06 16.45
CA VAL A 351 -15.74 12.12 15.29
C VAL A 351 -16.86 13.12 15.54
N GLY A 352 -17.39 13.15 16.77
CA GLY A 352 -18.36 14.16 17.21
C GLY A 352 -17.82 15.59 17.12
N LEU A 353 -16.60 15.82 17.61
CA LEU A 353 -15.92 17.12 17.55
C LEU A 353 -15.65 17.58 16.11
N LEU A 354 -15.19 16.70 15.22
CA LEU A 354 -14.97 17.03 13.81
C LEU A 354 -16.26 17.47 13.09
N ARG A 355 -17.41 16.89 13.46
CA ARG A 355 -18.71 17.33 12.94
C ARG A 355 -19.08 18.71 13.47
N MET A 356 -18.82 18.96 14.75
CA MET A 356 -19.04 20.27 15.36
C MET A 356 -18.15 21.34 14.75
N GLU A 357 -16.86 21.05 14.55
CA GLU A 357 -15.89 21.95 13.97
C GLU A 357 -16.33 22.45 12.60
N ARG A 358 -16.82 21.56 11.72
CA ARG A 358 -17.36 21.94 10.40
C ARG A 358 -18.52 22.92 10.53
N ALA A 359 -19.47 22.63 11.41
CA ALA A 359 -20.63 23.49 11.65
C ALA A 359 -20.23 24.85 12.25
N ILE A 360 -19.20 24.88 13.11
CA ILE A 360 -18.65 26.10 13.69
C ILE A 360 -17.95 26.93 12.61
N LYS A 361 -17.06 26.32 11.80
CA LYS A 361 -16.37 26.99 10.68
C LYS A 361 -17.36 27.63 9.71
N GLU A 362 -18.43 26.89 9.35
CA GLU A 362 -19.50 27.40 8.48
C GLU A 362 -20.23 28.59 9.12
N ARG A 363 -20.64 28.49 10.40
CA ARG A 363 -21.30 29.61 11.11
C ARG A 363 -20.40 30.83 11.27
N MET A 364 -19.13 30.65 11.59
CA MET A 364 -18.17 31.75 11.74
C MET A 364 -17.93 32.51 10.44
N SER A 365 -18.09 31.87 9.29
CA SER A 365 -17.97 32.54 7.99
C SER A 365 -19.12 33.50 7.68
N SER A 366 -20.28 33.29 8.31
CA SER A 366 -21.52 34.00 7.99
C SER A 366 -21.92 35.06 9.02
N ILE A 367 -21.29 35.10 10.20
CA ILE A 367 -21.72 35.95 11.32
C ILE A 367 -20.61 36.94 11.71
N GLU A 368 -21.01 38.17 12.05
CA GLU A 368 -20.12 39.20 12.59
C GLU A 368 -19.60 38.84 13.99
N ILE A 369 -18.27 38.79 14.15
CA ILE A 369 -17.57 38.26 15.34
C ILE A 369 -17.87 39.06 16.62
N ASP A 370 -18.13 40.36 16.51
CA ASP A 370 -18.23 41.26 17.67
C ASP A 370 -19.46 41.00 18.55
N THR A 371 -20.55 40.47 17.97
CA THR A 371 -21.81 40.26 18.69
C THR A 371 -21.98 38.83 19.23
N VAL A 372 -21.27 37.86 18.65
CA VAL A 372 -21.46 36.43 18.96
C VAL A 372 -20.83 36.04 20.29
N MET A 373 -21.49 35.13 21.02
CA MET A 373 -20.91 34.42 22.17
C MET A 373 -20.52 32.99 21.79
N PRO A 374 -19.50 32.38 22.42
CA PRO A 374 -19.08 31.01 22.11
C PRO A 374 -20.21 29.96 22.15
N GLN A 375 -21.15 30.08 23.10
CA GLN A 375 -22.31 29.19 23.20
C GLN A 375 -23.24 29.22 21.97
N ASP A 376 -23.25 30.32 21.20
CA ASP A 376 -24.11 30.47 20.02
C ASP A 376 -23.54 29.70 18.81
N LEU A 377 -22.22 29.52 18.80
CA LEU A 377 -21.49 28.78 17.76
C LEU A 377 -21.48 27.28 18.05
N ILE A 378 -21.37 26.90 19.32
CA ILE A 378 -21.16 25.52 19.75
C ILE A 378 -22.50 24.78 19.91
N ASN A 379 -22.75 23.81 19.04
CA ASN A 379 -23.84 22.86 19.21
C ASN A 379 -23.29 21.51 19.71
N ALA A 380 -23.55 21.16 20.97
CA ALA A 380 -23.07 19.92 21.58
C ALA A 380 -23.77 18.64 21.07
N LYS A 381 -24.89 18.75 20.36
CA LYS A 381 -25.70 17.59 19.93
C LYS A 381 -24.88 16.53 19.15
N PRO A 382 -24.00 16.87 18.19
CA PRO A 382 -23.23 15.87 17.45
C PRO A 382 -22.26 15.08 18.33
N ALA A 383 -21.56 15.73 19.27
CA ALA A 383 -20.67 15.05 20.20
C ALA A 383 -21.46 14.16 21.18
N ALA A 384 -22.50 14.70 21.81
CA ALA A 384 -23.35 13.95 22.73
C ALA A 384 -24.05 12.76 22.04
N ALA A 385 -24.45 12.90 20.77
CA ALA A 385 -25.02 11.81 19.98
C ALA A 385 -23.98 10.71 19.72
N ALA A 386 -22.74 11.07 19.39
CA ALA A 386 -21.67 10.10 19.18
C ALA A 386 -21.38 9.26 20.44
N VAL A 387 -21.42 9.89 21.63
CA VAL A 387 -21.31 9.19 22.92
C VAL A 387 -22.49 8.26 23.16
N ARG A 388 -23.72 8.75 22.99
CA ARG A 388 -24.93 7.93 23.18
C ARG A 388 -24.99 6.74 22.22
N GLU A 389 -24.58 6.93 20.97
CA GLU A 389 -24.51 5.87 19.97
C GLU A 389 -23.49 4.80 20.38
N PHE A 390 -22.30 5.19 20.86
CA PHE A 390 -21.29 4.24 21.34
C PHE A 390 -21.80 3.36 22.48
N PHE A 391 -22.34 3.96 23.54
CA PHE A 391 -22.82 3.22 24.70
C PHE A 391 -24.17 2.53 24.47
N GLY A 392 -24.95 2.99 23.49
CA GLY A 392 -26.30 2.48 23.20
C GLY A 392 -26.31 1.33 22.19
N SER A 393 -25.68 1.52 21.03
CA SER A 393 -25.82 0.63 19.86
C SER A 393 -24.53 -0.06 19.42
N SER A 394 -23.38 0.26 20.01
CA SER A 394 -22.12 -0.41 19.65
C SER A 394 -22.17 -1.91 19.98
N GLN A 395 -21.63 -2.73 19.07
CA GLN A 395 -21.44 -4.17 19.29
C GLN A 395 -20.51 -4.48 20.48
N LEU A 396 -19.66 -3.53 20.84
CA LEU A 396 -18.72 -3.65 21.95
C LEU A 396 -19.38 -3.29 23.29
N SER A 397 -20.50 -2.57 23.28
CA SER A 397 -21.27 -2.23 24.47
C SER A 397 -22.36 -3.27 24.73
N GLN A 398 -22.05 -4.24 25.57
CA GLN A 398 -22.91 -5.40 25.80
C GLN A 398 -23.60 -5.30 27.17
N PHE A 399 -24.77 -5.94 27.29
CA PHE A 399 -25.38 -6.17 28.60
C PHE A 399 -24.45 -7.05 29.43
N MET A 400 -24.28 -6.70 30.70
CA MET A 400 -23.38 -7.44 31.57
C MET A 400 -23.94 -8.84 31.89
N ASP A 401 -23.06 -9.85 31.81
CA ASP A 401 -23.41 -11.22 32.19
C ASP A 401 -23.37 -11.34 33.73
N GLN A 402 -24.53 -11.25 34.38
CA GLN A 402 -24.68 -11.25 35.85
C GLN A 402 -25.12 -12.61 36.41
N THR A 403 -24.84 -13.71 35.72
CA THR A 403 -25.25 -15.05 36.16
C THR A 403 -24.51 -15.51 37.40
N ASN A 404 -23.21 -15.19 37.50
CA ASN A 404 -22.36 -15.45 38.66
C ASN A 404 -21.11 -14.55 38.60
N PRO A 405 -20.35 -14.40 39.71
CA PRO A 405 -19.18 -13.53 39.75
C PRO A 405 -18.08 -13.88 38.75
N LEU A 406 -17.93 -15.16 38.37
CA LEU A 406 -16.95 -15.56 37.37
C LEU A 406 -17.35 -15.05 35.98
N SER A 407 -18.63 -15.17 35.60
CA SER A 407 -19.16 -14.64 34.34
C SER A 407 -18.95 -13.14 34.23
N GLU A 408 -19.14 -12.39 35.32
CA GLU A 408 -18.87 -10.95 35.35
C GLU A 408 -17.40 -10.61 35.08
N ILE A 409 -16.48 -11.29 35.76
CA ILE A 409 -15.03 -11.07 35.61
C ILE A 409 -14.57 -11.48 34.22
N THR A 410 -15.03 -12.63 33.72
CA THR A 410 -14.69 -13.12 32.39
C THR A 410 -15.19 -12.17 31.30
N HIS A 411 -16.40 -11.64 31.42
CA HIS A 411 -16.96 -10.69 30.44
C HIS A 411 -16.14 -9.39 30.40
N LYS A 412 -15.73 -8.83 31.55
CA LYS A 412 -14.89 -7.61 31.60
C LYS A 412 -13.51 -7.81 30.99
N ARG A 413 -12.98 -9.03 31.02
CA ARG A 413 -11.64 -9.40 30.49
C ARG A 413 -11.68 -9.96 29.06
N ARG A 414 -12.86 -10.01 28.45
CA ARG A 414 -13.09 -10.53 27.10
C ARG A 414 -12.42 -9.62 26.06
N LEU A 415 -11.87 -10.25 25.03
CA LEU A 415 -11.39 -9.57 23.84
C LEU A 415 -12.40 -9.80 22.71
N SER A 416 -12.46 -8.92 21.72
CA SER A 416 -13.33 -9.12 20.57
C SER A 416 -12.63 -8.64 19.31
N ALA A 417 -12.50 -9.50 18.32
CA ALA A 417 -12.04 -9.13 16.99
C ALA A 417 -13.13 -8.41 16.17
N LEU A 418 -14.37 -8.38 16.69
CA LEU A 418 -15.54 -7.78 16.04
C LEU A 418 -15.65 -6.28 16.35
N GLY A 419 -16.54 -5.59 15.64
CA GLY A 419 -16.87 -4.18 15.86
C GLY A 419 -16.21 -3.22 14.87
N PRO A 420 -16.35 -1.90 15.10
CA PRO A 420 -15.88 -0.86 14.18
C PRO A 420 -14.38 -0.99 13.90
N GLY A 421 -13.99 -1.06 12.61
CA GLY A 421 -12.57 -1.22 12.20
C GLY A 421 -11.97 -2.61 12.46
N GLY A 422 -12.73 -3.53 13.05
CA GLY A 422 -12.37 -4.93 13.22
C GLY A 422 -12.86 -5.81 12.07
N LEU A 423 -12.98 -7.10 12.36
CA LEU A 423 -13.50 -8.09 11.43
C LEU A 423 -15.02 -8.22 11.54
N THR A 424 -15.66 -8.69 10.48
CA THR A 424 -17.04 -9.16 10.52
C THR A 424 -17.07 -10.67 10.48
N ARG A 425 -18.13 -11.28 11.03
CA ARG A 425 -18.28 -12.75 11.11
C ARG A 425 -18.12 -13.44 9.76
N GLU A 426 -18.70 -12.85 8.72
CA GLU A 426 -18.68 -13.35 7.34
C GLU A 426 -17.30 -13.22 6.67
N ARG A 427 -16.49 -12.26 7.11
CA ARG A 427 -15.16 -11.99 6.55
C ARG A 427 -14.04 -12.70 7.31
N ALA A 428 -14.33 -13.19 8.51
CA ALA A 428 -13.37 -13.90 9.32
C ALA A 428 -13.18 -15.33 8.80
N GLY A 429 -12.12 -15.52 8.02
CA GLY A 429 -11.67 -16.83 7.56
C GLY A 429 -11.12 -17.69 8.69
N PHE A 430 -10.73 -18.91 8.33
CA PHE A 430 -10.17 -19.90 9.26
C PHE A 430 -8.91 -19.38 9.97
N GLU A 431 -8.00 -18.74 9.24
CA GLU A 431 -6.67 -18.33 9.74
C GLU A 431 -6.75 -17.37 10.94
N VAL A 432 -7.70 -16.43 10.91
CA VAL A 432 -7.90 -15.48 12.01
C VAL A 432 -8.54 -16.13 13.25
N ARG A 433 -9.33 -17.19 13.05
CA ARG A 433 -10.06 -17.90 14.12
C ARG A 433 -9.19 -18.95 14.81
N ASP A 434 -8.10 -19.36 14.18
CA ASP A 434 -7.23 -20.41 14.67
C ASP A 434 -6.35 -19.92 15.84
N VAL A 435 -5.83 -20.87 16.62
CA VAL A 435 -4.94 -20.58 17.74
C VAL A 435 -3.53 -20.35 17.23
N HIS A 436 -3.04 -19.12 17.37
CA HIS A 436 -1.68 -18.77 17.00
C HIS A 436 -0.68 -19.06 18.14
N PRO A 437 0.55 -19.54 17.88
CA PRO A 437 1.56 -19.77 18.92
C PRO A 437 1.86 -18.56 19.81
N THR A 438 1.73 -17.34 19.27
CA THR A 438 1.96 -16.11 20.04
C THR A 438 0.86 -15.79 21.06
N HIS A 439 -0.27 -16.51 21.03
CA HIS A 439 -1.30 -16.43 22.07
C HIS A 439 -0.84 -17.00 23.41
N TYR A 440 0.19 -17.85 23.43
CA TYR A 440 0.69 -18.50 24.64
C TYR A 440 1.00 -17.49 25.76
N GLY A 441 0.38 -17.69 26.92
CA GLY A 441 0.51 -16.82 28.09
C GLY A 441 -0.15 -15.44 27.98
N ARG A 442 -0.88 -15.16 26.89
CA ARG A 442 -1.49 -13.85 26.61
C ARG A 442 -3.00 -13.91 26.38
N ILE A 443 -3.46 -14.88 25.58
CA ILE A 443 -4.87 -15.12 25.28
C ILE A 443 -5.17 -16.59 25.60
N CYS A 444 -6.31 -16.86 26.25
CA CYS A 444 -6.71 -18.23 26.54
C CYS A 444 -7.08 -18.95 25.23
N PRO A 445 -6.46 -20.10 24.90
CA PRO A 445 -6.77 -20.82 23.66
C PRO A 445 -8.06 -21.66 23.75
N ILE A 446 -8.66 -21.78 24.94
CA ILE A 446 -9.81 -22.66 25.21
C ILE A 446 -11.09 -21.85 25.45
N GLU A 447 -10.99 -20.69 26.09
CA GLU A 447 -12.14 -19.86 26.45
C GLU A 447 -12.59 -19.00 25.24
N THR A 448 -13.39 -19.59 24.37
CA THR A 448 -14.06 -18.93 23.24
C THR A 448 -15.48 -19.49 23.11
N PRO A 449 -16.49 -18.69 22.73
CA PRO A 449 -17.81 -19.23 22.45
C PRO A 449 -17.76 -20.20 21.27
N GLU A 450 -18.50 -21.31 21.37
CA GLU A 450 -18.73 -22.21 20.26
C GLU A 450 -19.65 -21.59 19.20
N GLY A 451 -19.61 -22.13 17.97
CA GLY A 451 -20.47 -21.71 16.88
C GLY A 451 -19.93 -20.51 16.08
N PRO A 452 -20.79 -19.58 15.60
CA PRO A 452 -20.39 -18.58 14.62
C PRO A 452 -19.28 -17.61 15.05
N ASN A 453 -19.07 -17.45 16.36
CA ASN A 453 -18.09 -16.52 16.94
C ASN A 453 -16.79 -17.20 17.40
N ILE A 454 -16.61 -18.50 17.16
CA ILE A 454 -15.41 -19.22 17.57
C ILE A 454 -14.14 -18.53 17.05
N GLY A 455 -13.19 -18.28 17.97
CA GLY A 455 -11.91 -17.63 17.69
C GLY A 455 -11.97 -16.11 17.47
N LEU A 456 -13.16 -15.50 17.58
CA LEU A 456 -13.36 -14.04 17.41
C LEU A 456 -13.59 -13.30 18.72
N ILE A 457 -13.78 -14.03 19.82
CA ILE A 457 -14.09 -13.52 21.17
C ILE A 457 -13.18 -14.22 22.17
#